data_AF-A0A536M8J7-F1
#
_entry.id   AF-A0A536M8J7-F1
#
_cell.length_a   1.000
_cell.length_b   1.000
_cell.length_c   1.000
_cell.angle_alpha   90.00
_cell.angle_beta   90.00
_cell.angle_gamma   90.00
#
_symmetry.space_group_name_H-M   'P 1'
#
loop_
_entity.id
_entity.type
_entity.pdbx_description
1 polymer ?
#
loop_
_entity_poly.entity_id
_entity_poly.type
_entity_poly.pdbx_seq_one_letter_code
_entity_poly.pdbx_strand_id
1 'polypeptide(L)'
;MITLMVAMFATSTAAMASEGAATQYKASFSAPMPDGGFSQWTCSGVHIVNRVSIKDSEICTVTGDTTGLVAGTYVGHPTANVPPFGEVPWFSDFDGVTATRFKAIIVANPDGTFTQHILAYYN
;
A
#
# COMPACT_ATOMS: atom_id res chain seq x y z
N MET A 1 -0.40 49.71 49.47
CA MET A 1 0.26 48.60 48.74
C MET A 1 -0.63 47.37 48.85
N ILE A 2 -1.22 46.90 47.75
CA ILE A 2 -1.65 45.51 47.60
C ILE A 2 -1.27 45.11 46.17
N THR A 3 -0.29 44.22 46.07
CA THR A 3 0.29 43.69 44.84
C THR A 3 -0.65 42.62 44.29
N LEU A 4 -1.20 42.80 43.08
CA LEU A 4 -1.93 41.73 42.38
C LEU A 4 -0.92 40.84 41.64
N MET A 5 -0.72 39.61 42.11
CA MET A 5 0.05 38.58 41.43
C MET A 5 -0.72 38.06 40.21
N VAL A 6 -0.10 38.16 39.04
CA VAL A 6 -0.54 37.54 37.80
C VAL A 6 -0.25 36.04 37.88
N ALA A 7 -1.28 35.20 37.84
CA ALA A 7 -1.12 33.76 37.68
C ALA A 7 -0.94 33.44 36.18
N MET A 8 0.28 33.15 35.76
CA MET A 8 0.54 32.55 34.45
C MET A 8 0.06 31.10 34.48
N PHE A 9 -1.03 30.82 33.77
CA PHE A 9 -1.39 29.45 33.44
C PHE A 9 -0.38 28.94 32.40
N ALA A 10 0.54 28.08 32.84
CA ALA A 10 1.39 27.31 31.95
C ALA A 10 0.47 26.38 31.14
N THR A 11 0.22 26.72 29.88
CA THR A 11 -0.40 25.82 28.92
C THR A 11 0.60 24.70 28.65
N SER A 12 0.39 23.55 29.28
CA SER A 12 1.05 22.30 28.90
C SER A 12 0.72 22.02 27.43
N THR A 13 1.69 22.27 26.56
CA THR A 13 1.67 21.78 25.18
C THR A 13 1.70 20.27 25.25
N ALA A 14 0.55 19.63 25.09
CA ALA A 14 0.51 18.22 24.75
C ALA A 14 1.35 18.06 23.48
N ALA A 15 2.48 17.34 23.58
CA ALA A 15 3.23 16.93 22.42
C ALA A 15 2.29 16.03 21.59
N MET A 16 1.74 16.59 20.53
CA MET A 16 1.04 15.82 19.51
C MET A 16 2.04 14.77 19.03
N ALA A 17 1.78 13.49 19.31
CA ALA A 17 2.51 12.43 18.68
C ALA A 17 2.42 12.67 17.18
N SER A 18 3.56 12.82 16.49
CA SER A 18 3.59 12.93 15.04
C SER A 18 3.04 11.62 14.50
N GLU A 19 1.73 11.57 14.24
CA GLU A 19 1.15 10.60 13.34
C GLU A 19 1.94 10.72 12.03
N GLY A 20 2.36 9.58 11.49
CA GLY A 20 3.24 9.56 10.32
C GLY A 20 2.70 10.41 9.16
N ALA A 21 3.59 10.87 8.27
CA ALA A 21 3.16 11.52 7.04
C ALA A 21 2.43 10.49 6.16
N ALA A 22 1.19 10.82 5.76
CA ALA A 22 0.37 10.00 4.89
C ALA A 22 0.17 10.72 3.55
N THR A 23 0.67 10.12 2.48
CA THR A 23 0.58 10.68 1.12
C THR A 23 -0.27 9.76 0.25
N GLN A 24 -1.36 10.30 -0.30
CA GLN A 24 -2.20 9.55 -1.24
C GLN A 24 -1.54 9.47 -2.61
N TYR A 25 -1.74 8.35 -3.30
CA TYR A 25 -1.25 8.18 -4.67
C TYR A 25 -2.21 7.33 -5.53
N LYS A 26 -1.97 7.38 -6.83
CA LYS A 26 -2.64 6.56 -7.84
C LYS A 26 -1.59 6.08 -8.83
N ALA A 27 -1.73 4.84 -9.29
CA ALA A 27 -0.89 4.26 -10.32
C ALA A 27 -1.74 3.53 -11.35
N SER A 28 -1.25 3.48 -12.59
CA SER A 28 -1.84 2.65 -13.63
C SER A 28 -0.73 2.08 -14.49
N PHE A 29 -0.76 0.77 -14.70
CA PHE A 29 0.23 0.06 -15.49
C PHE A 29 -0.37 -1.15 -16.19
N SER A 30 0.33 -1.61 -17.22
CA SER A 30 -0.04 -2.79 -18.00
C SER A 30 0.99 -3.88 -17.71
N ALA A 31 0.55 -5.06 -17.30
CA ALA A 31 1.44 -6.19 -17.02
C ALA A 31 1.24 -7.30 -18.06
N PRO A 32 2.32 -7.82 -18.68
CA PRO A 32 2.22 -8.88 -19.66
C PRO A 32 1.75 -10.19 -19.00
N MET A 33 0.91 -10.93 -19.71
CA MET A 33 0.42 -12.25 -19.31
C MET A 33 1.17 -13.36 -20.08
N PRO A 34 1.33 -14.57 -19.52
CA PRO A 34 2.15 -15.62 -20.15
C PRO A 34 1.67 -16.10 -21.52
N ASP A 35 0.41 -15.86 -21.88
CA ASP A 35 -0.19 -16.18 -23.18
C ASP A 35 0.01 -15.08 -24.25
N GLY A 36 0.70 -13.99 -23.89
CA GLY A 36 0.95 -12.84 -24.75
C GLY A 36 -0.10 -11.73 -24.63
N GLY A 37 -1.11 -11.89 -23.78
CA GLY A 37 -2.06 -10.84 -23.43
C GLY A 37 -1.49 -9.81 -22.45
N PHE A 38 -2.34 -8.86 -22.04
CA PHE A 38 -1.99 -7.85 -21.05
C PHE A 38 -3.12 -7.65 -20.05
N SER A 39 -2.76 -7.67 -18.77
CA SER A 39 -3.64 -7.20 -17.69
C SER A 39 -3.44 -5.69 -17.49
N GLN A 40 -4.53 -5.00 -17.18
CA GLN A 40 -4.54 -3.57 -16.85
C GLN A 40 -4.79 -3.39 -15.36
N TRP A 41 -3.87 -2.73 -14.68
CA TRP A 41 -3.90 -2.50 -13.24
C TRP A 41 -4.14 -1.03 -12.97
N THR A 42 -5.17 -0.74 -12.17
CA THR A 42 -5.47 0.62 -11.70
C THR A 42 -5.50 0.62 -10.18
N CYS A 43 -4.53 1.28 -9.58
CA CYS A 43 -4.26 1.24 -8.15
C CYS A 43 -4.45 2.61 -7.50
N SER A 44 -4.89 2.60 -6.25
CA SER A 44 -4.92 3.77 -5.39
C SER A 44 -4.55 3.38 -3.97
N GLY A 45 -3.71 4.18 -3.34
CA GLY A 45 -3.14 3.84 -2.05
C GLY A 45 -2.74 5.04 -1.21
N VAL A 46 -2.19 4.72 -0.04
CA VAL A 46 -1.62 5.69 0.89
C VAL A 46 -0.24 5.21 1.31
N HIS A 47 0.76 6.05 1.04
CA HIS A 47 2.12 5.88 1.51
C HIS A 47 2.26 6.51 2.89
N ILE A 48 2.63 5.72 3.89
CA ILE A 48 2.67 6.13 5.29
C ILE A 48 4.10 6.00 5.81
N VAL A 49 4.71 7.13 6.13
CA VAL A 49 6.02 7.22 6.78
C VAL A 49 5.84 7.57 8.24
N ASN A 50 6.14 6.65 9.14
CA ASN A 50 6.19 6.92 10.57
C ASN A 50 7.61 6.67 11.12
N ARG A 51 7.85 6.96 12.40
CA ARG A 51 9.18 6.85 13.01
C ARG A 51 9.79 5.44 13.01
N VAL A 52 8.97 4.40 12.87
CA VAL A 52 9.39 2.99 13.05
C VAL A 52 9.18 2.12 11.82
N SER A 53 8.52 2.65 10.79
CA SER A 53 8.16 1.91 9.58
C SER A 53 7.72 2.84 8.46
N ILE A 54 8.04 2.43 7.25
CA ILE A 54 7.43 2.92 6.02
C ILE A 54 6.51 1.82 5.49
N LYS A 55 5.29 2.17 5.10
CA LYS A 55 4.33 1.19 4.54
C LYS A 55 3.41 1.80 3.50
N ASP A 56 2.93 0.96 2.61
CA ASP A 56 1.84 1.25 1.69
C ASP A 56 0.63 0.40 2.02
N SER A 57 -0.54 0.99 1.88
CA SER A 57 -1.82 0.29 1.88
C SER A 57 -2.60 0.73 0.66
N GLU A 58 -2.96 -0.22 -0.20
CA GLU A 58 -3.56 0.10 -1.49
C GLU A 58 -4.53 -0.97 -1.97
N ILE A 59 -5.33 -0.55 -2.95
CA ILE A 59 -6.28 -1.38 -3.67
C ILE A 59 -6.07 -1.17 -5.16
N CYS A 60 -6.00 -2.28 -5.88
CA CYS A 60 -5.91 -2.32 -7.34
C CYS A 60 -7.12 -3.03 -7.93
N THR A 61 -7.63 -2.51 -9.04
CA THR A 61 -8.56 -3.23 -9.91
C THR A 61 -7.78 -3.74 -11.12
N VAL A 62 -7.97 -5.02 -11.45
CA VAL A 62 -7.33 -5.72 -12.56
C VAL A 62 -8.37 -6.05 -13.61
N THR A 63 -8.14 -5.57 -14.83
CA THR A 63 -9.03 -5.78 -15.99
C THR A 63 -8.21 -6.22 -17.20
N GLY A 64 -8.87 -6.43 -18.34
CA GLY A 64 -8.23 -6.96 -19.54
C GLY A 64 -8.05 -8.47 -19.45
N ASP A 65 -6.87 -8.97 -19.83
CA ASP A 65 -6.57 -10.38 -19.73
C ASP A 65 -6.21 -10.77 -18.29
N THR A 66 -7.05 -11.61 -17.67
CA THR A 66 -6.88 -12.12 -16.31
C THR A 66 -6.60 -13.62 -16.30
N THR A 67 -6.23 -14.19 -17.44
CA THR A 67 -6.00 -15.63 -17.61
C THR A 67 -4.96 -16.17 -16.64
N GLY A 68 -5.34 -17.16 -15.84
CA GLY A 68 -4.44 -17.80 -14.87
C GLY A 68 -4.24 -17.01 -13.57
N LEU A 69 -4.86 -15.84 -13.40
CA LEU A 69 -4.89 -15.14 -12.12
C LEU A 69 -5.79 -15.91 -11.14
N VAL A 70 -5.29 -16.14 -9.93
CA VAL A 70 -5.97 -16.95 -8.92
C VAL A 70 -6.26 -16.12 -7.68
N ALA A 71 -7.53 -16.10 -7.26
CA ALA A 71 -7.92 -15.48 -6.00
C ALA A 71 -7.26 -16.20 -4.81
N GLY A 72 -6.74 -15.43 -3.86
CA GLY A 72 -5.96 -15.99 -2.77
C GLY A 72 -5.26 -14.93 -1.93
N THR A 73 -4.58 -15.38 -0.89
CA THR A 73 -3.70 -14.53 -0.08
C THR A 73 -2.26 -14.97 -0.32
N TYR A 74 -1.43 -14.02 -0.73
CA TYR A 74 -0.02 -14.22 -1.03
C TYR A 74 0.80 -13.35 -0.08
N VAL A 75 1.75 -13.94 0.62
CA VAL A 75 2.62 -13.24 1.57
C VAL A 75 4.05 -13.40 1.09
N GLY A 76 4.75 -12.29 0.95
CA GLY A 76 6.13 -12.28 0.47
C GLY A 76 7.11 -11.65 1.44
N HIS A 77 8.32 -12.20 1.45
CA HIS A 77 9.46 -11.70 2.23
C HIS A 77 10.79 -12.01 1.53
N PRO A 78 11.18 -11.27 0.47
CA PRO A 78 10.48 -10.15 -0.17
C PRO A 78 9.61 -10.55 -1.37
N THR A 79 9.60 -11.82 -1.78
CA THR A 79 8.86 -12.35 -2.94
C THR A 79 7.74 -13.29 -2.53
N ALA A 80 6.71 -13.43 -3.36
CA ALA A 80 5.68 -14.46 -3.23
C ALA A 80 5.38 -15.11 -4.58
N ASN A 81 4.98 -16.38 -4.58
CA ASN A 81 4.52 -17.06 -5.80
C ASN A 81 3.05 -16.69 -6.08
N VAL A 82 2.82 -15.85 -7.08
CA VAL A 82 1.50 -15.32 -7.47
C VAL A 82 1.18 -15.81 -8.89
N PRO A 83 0.23 -16.75 -9.08
CA PRO A 83 -0.20 -17.13 -10.41
C PRO A 83 -0.86 -15.97 -11.18
N PRO A 84 -0.61 -15.84 -12.49
CA PRO A 84 0.25 -16.68 -13.32
C PRO A 84 1.71 -16.18 -13.38
N PHE A 85 2.05 -15.12 -12.65
CA PHE A 85 3.33 -14.42 -12.71
C PHE A 85 4.51 -15.18 -12.08
N GLY A 86 4.23 -16.19 -11.25
CA GLY A 86 5.26 -16.95 -10.57
C GLY A 86 5.81 -16.19 -9.36
N GLU A 87 7.10 -16.39 -9.03
CA GLU A 87 7.73 -15.71 -7.92
C GLU A 87 8.03 -14.24 -8.25
N VAL A 88 7.34 -13.31 -7.57
CA VAL A 88 7.42 -11.87 -7.83
C VAL A 88 7.61 -11.07 -6.54
N PRO A 89 8.37 -9.96 -6.59
CA PRO A 89 8.40 -8.98 -5.50
C PRO A 89 7.18 -8.04 -5.57
N TRP A 90 7.00 -7.23 -4.53
CA TRP A 90 6.15 -6.03 -4.60
C TRP A 90 7.01 -4.78 -4.74
N PHE A 91 6.64 -3.89 -5.67
CA PHE A 91 7.22 -2.56 -5.81
C PHE A 91 6.17 -1.53 -5.40
N SER A 92 6.59 -0.52 -4.63
CA SER A 92 5.77 0.62 -4.26
C SER A 92 5.25 1.32 -5.52
N ASP A 93 3.94 1.46 -5.61
CA ASP A 93 3.27 2.25 -6.65
C ASP A 93 3.44 3.77 -6.44
N PHE A 94 4.02 4.18 -5.30
CA PHE A 94 4.34 5.58 -4.99
C PHE A 94 5.71 6.01 -5.56
N ASP A 95 6.75 5.21 -5.34
CA ASP A 95 8.15 5.57 -5.61
C ASP A 95 9.01 4.43 -6.20
N GLY A 96 8.42 3.26 -6.46
CA GLY A 96 9.09 2.11 -7.09
C GLY A 96 9.98 1.28 -6.17
N VAL A 97 10.08 1.63 -4.88
CA VAL A 97 10.93 0.89 -3.93
C VAL A 97 10.39 -0.53 -3.71
N THR A 98 11.28 -1.52 -3.69
CA THR A 98 10.90 -2.91 -3.41
C THR A 98 10.55 -3.11 -1.94
N ALA A 99 9.40 -3.72 -1.67
CA ALA A 99 8.96 -4.05 -0.33
C ALA A 99 9.87 -5.11 0.32
N THR A 100 10.17 -4.94 1.61
CA THR A 100 10.86 -5.97 2.40
C THR A 100 9.92 -7.10 2.79
N ARG A 101 8.64 -6.78 2.95
CA ARG A 101 7.55 -7.74 3.15
C ARG A 101 6.26 -7.17 2.59
N PHE A 102 5.41 -8.04 2.07
CA PHE A 102 4.08 -7.64 1.63
C PHE A 102 3.06 -8.75 1.85
N LYS A 103 1.79 -8.34 1.89
CA LYS A 103 0.64 -9.23 1.82
C LYS A 103 -0.28 -8.73 0.71
N ALA A 104 -0.54 -9.59 -0.26
CA ALA A 104 -1.50 -9.39 -1.32
C ALA A 104 -2.74 -10.27 -1.10
N ILE A 105 -3.93 -9.68 -1.12
CA ILE A 105 -5.19 -10.42 -1.12
C ILE A 105 -5.85 -10.16 -2.47
N ILE A 106 -5.95 -11.20 -3.30
CA ILE A 106 -6.57 -11.15 -4.62
C ILE A 106 -7.96 -11.77 -4.52
N VAL A 107 -8.96 -11.03 -5.00
CA VAL A 107 -10.38 -11.40 -5.01
C VAL A 107 -10.86 -11.39 -6.46
N ALA A 108 -11.52 -12.47 -6.87
CA ALA A 108 -12.20 -12.52 -8.17
C ALA A 108 -13.57 -11.85 -8.06
N ASN A 109 -13.90 -11.00 -9.04
CA ASN A 109 -15.18 -10.30 -9.09
C ASN A 109 -16.16 -11.04 -10.03
N PRO A 110 -17.48 -10.88 -9.85
CA PRO A 110 -18.50 -11.55 -10.69
C PRO A 110 -18.46 -11.17 -12.18
N ASP A 111 -17.84 -10.04 -12.52
CA ASP A 111 -17.74 -9.51 -13.89
C ASP A 111 -16.47 -9.99 -14.64
N GLY A 112 -15.68 -10.89 -14.03
CA GLY A 112 -14.44 -11.41 -14.61
C GLY A 112 -13.20 -10.55 -14.33
N THR A 113 -13.36 -9.42 -13.63
CA THR A 113 -12.23 -8.62 -13.13
C THR A 113 -11.69 -9.17 -11.81
N PHE A 114 -10.57 -8.64 -11.34
CA PHE A 114 -10.05 -8.94 -10.01
C PHE A 114 -9.80 -7.66 -9.22
N THR A 115 -9.85 -7.79 -7.90
CA THR A 115 -9.44 -6.75 -6.96
C THR A 115 -8.28 -7.29 -6.13
N GLN A 116 -7.21 -6.51 -6.03
CA GLN A 116 -6.07 -6.81 -5.17
C GLN A 116 -6.00 -5.78 -4.05
N HIS A 117 -5.89 -6.25 -2.81
CA HIS A 117 -5.54 -5.42 -1.67
C HIS A 117 -4.10 -5.71 -1.27
N ILE A 118 -3.28 -4.66 -1.15
CA ILE A 118 -1.88 -4.79 -0.76
C ILE A 118 -1.64 -4.04 0.55
N LEU A 119 -0.85 -4.69 1.40
CA LEU A 119 -0.14 -4.05 2.50
C LEU A 119 1.35 -4.38 2.35
N ALA A 120 2.18 -3.38 2.09
CA ALA A 120 3.61 -3.51 1.87
C ALA A 120 4.40 -2.69 2.88
N TYR A 121 5.58 -3.18 3.27
CA TYR A 121 6.48 -2.49 4.20
C TYR A 121 7.86 -2.32 3.59
N TYR A 122 8.52 -1.21 3.93
CA TYR A 122 9.80 -0.79 3.39
C TYR A 122 10.77 -0.43 4.52
N ASN A 123 12.05 -0.26 4.16
CA ASN A 123 13.11 0.19 5.07
C ASN A 123 13.18 1.71 5.13
#